data_AF-A0A1J3D683-F1
#
_entry.id   AF-A0A1J3D683-F1
#
_cell.length_a   1.000
_cell.length_b   1.000
_cell.length_c   1.000
_cell.angle_alpha   90.00
_cell.angle_beta   90.00
_cell.angle_gamma   90.00
#
_symmetry.space_group_name_H-M   'P 1'
#
loop_
_entity.id
_entity.type
_entity.pdbx_description
1 polymer ?
#
loop_
_entity_poly.entity_id
_entity_poly.type
_entity_poly.pdbx_seq_one_letter_code
_entity_poly.pdbx_strand_id
1 'polypeptide(L)'
;EPDPTKPEHTDLFDLYLDEADESWTAEIGDFDYVIISSGHWHFRPSVYYENGTISGCHYCQLPNVTDLTMFYGYRKAFRTAFKVILDLESFNGVMYLRTFAP
;
A
#
# COMPACT_ATOMS: atom_id res chain seq x y z
N GLU A 1 -34.39 -4.05 3.76
CA GLU A 1 -33.59 -4.24 2.54
C GLU A 1 -32.37 -3.33 2.60
N PRO A 2 -31.18 -3.81 2.24
CA PRO A 2 -30.02 -2.94 2.06
C PRO A 2 -30.27 -1.96 0.91
N ASP A 3 -29.85 -0.71 1.10
CA ASP A 3 -30.05 0.40 0.17
C ASP A 3 -29.01 0.31 -0.96
N PRO A 4 -29.42 0.08 -2.23
CA PRO A 4 -28.50 -0.09 -3.36
C PRO A 4 -27.70 1.18 -3.71
N THR A 5 -27.96 2.30 -3.03
CA THR A 5 -27.27 3.58 -3.25
C THR A 5 -26.21 3.91 -2.19
N LYS A 6 -26.06 3.08 -1.15
CA LYS A 6 -25.03 3.25 -0.12
C LYS A 6 -23.88 2.25 -0.32
N PRO A 7 -22.61 2.68 -0.24
CA PRO A 7 -21.51 1.72 -0.17
C PRO A 7 -21.73 0.80 1.04
N GLU A 8 -21.69 -0.52 0.84
CA GLU A 8 -21.89 -1.50 1.92
C GLU A 8 -20.78 -1.44 2.99
N HIS A 9 -19.67 -0.73 2.71
CA HIS A 9 -18.56 -0.54 3.63
C HIS A 9 -18.35 0.95 3.92
N THR A 10 -18.55 1.35 5.17
CA THR A 10 -18.23 2.70 5.68
C THR A 10 -16.74 2.87 6.03
N ASP A 11 -15.95 1.80 6.00
CA ASP A 11 -14.52 1.77 6.35
C ASP A 11 -13.65 1.42 5.12
N LEU A 12 -13.79 2.17 4.03
CA LEU A 12 -12.83 2.10 2.92
C LEU A 12 -11.57 2.89 3.28
N PHE A 13 -10.41 2.28 3.03
CA PHE A 13 -9.13 2.97 3.18
C PHE A 13 -8.66 3.51 1.84
N ASP A 14 -8.23 4.77 1.82
CA ASP A 14 -7.55 5.35 0.68
C ASP A 14 -6.06 5.00 0.75
N LEU A 15 -5.56 4.29 -0.25
CA LEU A 15 -4.17 3.84 -0.31
C LEU A 15 -3.48 4.36 -1.58
N TYR A 16 -2.53 5.25 -1.39
CA TYR A 16 -1.69 5.82 -2.44
C TYR A 16 -0.53 4.86 -2.71
N LEU A 17 -0.59 4.18 -3.85
CA LEU A 17 0.26 3.02 -4.14
C LEU A 17 1.63 3.40 -4.70
N ASP A 18 1.83 4.66 -5.05
CA ASP A 18 3.07 5.24 -5.60
C ASP A 18 3.70 6.30 -4.69
N GLU A 19 3.13 6.51 -3.50
CA GLU A 19 3.62 7.45 -2.50
C GLU A 19 4.11 6.70 -1.26
N ALA A 20 5.29 7.05 -0.78
CA ALA A 20 5.84 6.53 0.47
C ALA A 20 5.75 7.59 1.56
N ASP A 21 5.29 7.21 2.75
CA ASP A 21 5.14 8.13 3.87
C ASP A 21 6.49 8.70 4.35
N GLU A 22 6.60 10.02 4.37
CA GLU A 22 7.84 10.73 4.70
C GLU A 22 8.35 10.43 6.12
N SER A 23 7.46 10.03 7.04
CA SER A 23 7.83 9.77 8.45
C SER A 23 8.88 8.67 8.63
N TRP A 24 8.95 7.70 7.70
CA TRP A 24 9.98 6.66 7.74
C TRP A 24 11.05 6.86 6.68
N THR A 25 10.73 7.45 5.52
CA THR A 25 11.70 7.63 4.43
C THR A 25 12.75 8.68 4.77
N ALA A 26 12.41 9.68 5.60
CA ALA A 26 13.33 10.72 6.03
C ALA A 26 14.49 10.17 6.90
N GLU A 27 14.23 9.12 7.67
CA GLU A 27 15.17 8.59 8.67
C GLU A 27 15.92 7.35 8.18
N ILE A 28 15.45 6.69 7.11
CA ILE A 28 15.91 5.35 6.74
C ILE A 28 17.40 5.30 6.35
N GLY A 29 17.96 6.42 5.86
CA GLY A 29 19.37 6.52 5.46
C GLY A 29 20.36 6.27 6.61
N ASP A 30 19.95 6.50 7.86
CA ASP A 30 20.81 6.39 9.04
C ASP A 30 20.84 4.96 9.64
N PHE A 31 20.09 4.01 9.07
CA PHE A 31 20.02 2.64 9.57
C PHE A 31 20.99 1.69 8.86
N ASP A 32 21.73 0.89 9.63
CA ASP A 32 22.54 -0.21 9.09
C ASP A 32 21.68 -1.39 8.58
N TYR A 33 20.49 -1.56 9.15
CA TYR A 33 19.59 -2.67 8.85
C TYR A 33 18.14 -2.21 8.84
N VAL A 34 17.41 -2.58 7.79
CA VAL A 34 15.97 -2.29 7.64
C VAL A 34 15.23 -3.61 7.45
N ILE A 35 14.14 -3.80 8.20
CA ILE A 35 13.27 -4.96 8.03
C ILE A 35 11.89 -4.46 7.62
N ILE A 36 11.46 -4.78 6.39
CA ILE A 36 10.12 -4.48 5.90
C ILE A 36 9.23 -5.70 6.09
N SER A 37 8.04 -5.48 6.64
CA SER A 37 6.98 -6.47 6.71
C SER A 37 5.63 -5.80 6.47
N SER A 38 4.79 -6.43 5.66
CA SER A 38 3.39 -6.04 5.54
C SER A 38 2.54 -7.25 5.19
N GLY A 39 1.32 -7.29 5.71
CA GLY A 39 0.48 -8.48 5.65
C GLY A 39 -0.99 -8.11 5.78
N HIS A 40 -1.56 -8.36 6.98
CA HIS A 40 -2.99 -8.28 7.27
C HIS A 40 -3.71 -7.01 6.79
N TRP A 41 -3.00 -5.87 6.69
CA TRP A 41 -3.57 -4.61 6.22
C TRP A 41 -4.18 -4.72 4.81
N HIS A 42 -3.60 -5.54 3.93
CA HIS A 42 -4.05 -5.68 2.54
C HIS A 42 -5.34 -6.47 2.37
N PHE A 43 -5.85 -7.13 3.43
CA PHE A 43 -7.16 -7.77 3.38
C PHE A 43 -8.31 -6.77 3.57
N ARG A 44 -8.02 -5.57 4.09
CA ARG A 44 -9.00 -4.51 4.29
C ARG A 44 -9.50 -4.00 2.94
N PRO A 45 -10.81 -3.70 2.78
CA PRO A 45 -11.30 -2.99 1.62
C PRO A 45 -10.58 -1.66 1.44
N SER A 46 -10.15 -1.34 0.22
CA SER A 46 -9.36 -0.14 -0.04
C SER A 46 -9.59 0.41 -1.43
N VAL A 47 -9.55 1.73 -1.57
CA VAL A 47 -9.48 2.43 -2.86
C VAL A 47 -8.02 2.73 -3.14
N TYR A 48 -7.58 2.43 -4.37
CA TYR A 48 -6.20 2.59 -4.78
C TYR A 48 -6.03 3.87 -5.59
N TYR A 49 -5.01 4.64 -5.22
CA TYR A 49 -4.63 5.87 -5.90
C TYR A 49 -3.24 5.71 -6.51
N GLU A 50 -3.09 6.20 -7.74
CA GLU A 50 -1.81 6.39 -8.41
C GLU A 50 -1.83 7.77 -9.10
N ASN A 51 -0.76 8.54 -8.95
CA ASN A 51 -0.65 9.94 -9.37
C ASN A 51 -1.83 10.80 -8.90
N GLY A 52 -2.31 10.56 -7.67
CA GLY A 52 -3.47 11.25 -7.10
C GLY A 52 -4.82 10.92 -7.73
N THR A 53 -4.91 9.90 -8.59
CA THR A 53 -6.14 9.46 -9.28
C THR A 53 -6.51 8.02 -8.94
N ILE A 54 -7.80 7.70 -8.93
CA ILE A 54 -8.27 6.34 -8.64
C ILE A 54 -7.79 5.40 -9.76
N SER A 55 -6.95 4.42 -9.40
CA SER A 55 -6.51 3.36 -10.32
C SER A 55 -7.38 2.11 -10.23
N GLY A 56 -8.04 1.90 -9.09
CA GLY A 56 -8.96 0.79 -8.84
C GLY A 56 -9.24 0.62 -7.35
N CYS A 57 -9.63 -0.57 -6.93
CA CYS A 57 -9.87 -0.86 -5.52
C CYS A 57 -9.69 -2.35 -5.19
N HIS A 58 -9.85 -2.72 -3.92
CA HIS A 58 -10.06 -4.09 -3.46
C HIS A 58 -11.33 -4.13 -2.62
N TYR A 59 -12.31 -4.94 -3.02
CA TYR A 59 -13.56 -5.19 -2.31
C TYR A 59 -14.31 -3.89 -1.91
N CYS A 60 -14.27 -2.85 -2.76
CA CYS A 60 -14.86 -1.55 -2.42
C CYS A 60 -16.35 -1.43 -2.75
N GLN A 61 -16.87 -2.30 -3.63
CA GLN A 61 -18.25 -2.27 -4.14
C GLN A 61 -18.70 -0.90 -4.71
N LEU A 62 -17.75 -0.07 -5.14
CA LEU A 62 -18.06 1.23 -5.74
C LEU A 62 -18.45 1.07 -7.21
N PRO A 63 -19.50 1.75 -7.70
CA PRO A 63 -19.87 1.71 -9.10
C PRO A 63 -18.75 2.35 -9.95
N ASN A 64 -18.47 1.77 -11.11
CA ASN A 64 -17.46 2.24 -12.07
C ASN A 64 -16.00 2.27 -11.54
N VAL A 65 -15.69 1.51 -10.49
CA VAL A 65 -14.31 1.30 -10.01
C VAL A 65 -13.93 -0.16 -10.19
N THR A 66 -12.81 -0.42 -10.87
CA THR A 66 -12.34 -1.79 -11.10
C THR A 66 -11.80 -2.39 -9.82
N ASP A 67 -12.27 -3.58 -9.45
CA ASP A 67 -11.64 -4.38 -8.40
C ASP A 67 -10.34 -5.02 -8.94
N LEU A 68 -9.21 -4.52 -8.45
CA LEU A 68 -7.86 -4.98 -8.78
C LEU A 68 -7.34 -6.04 -7.81
N THR A 69 -8.13 -6.40 -6.79
CA THR A 69 -7.81 -7.33 -5.69
C THR A 69 -6.71 -6.83 -4.75
N MET A 70 -6.65 -7.42 -3.56
CA MET A 70 -5.59 -7.19 -2.58
C MET A 70 -4.18 -7.40 -3.13
N PHE A 71 -4.00 -8.28 -4.13
CA PHE A 71 -2.68 -8.62 -4.66
C PHE A 71 -2.08 -7.47 -5.47
N TYR A 72 -2.92 -6.62 -6.09
CA TYR A 72 -2.46 -5.43 -6.78
C TYR A 72 -1.86 -4.43 -5.78
N GLY A 73 -2.62 -4.07 -4.75
CA GLY A 73 -2.17 -3.19 -3.67
C GLY A 73 -0.91 -3.74 -2.99
N TYR A 74 -0.92 -5.03 -2.62
CA TYR A 74 0.23 -5.70 -2.00
C TYR A 74 1.49 -5.60 -2.84
N ARG A 75 1.41 -5.93 -4.14
CA ARG A 75 2.55 -5.86 -5.05
C ARG A 75 3.09 -4.43 -5.20
N LYS A 76 2.20 -3.45 -5.31
CA LYS A 76 2.55 -2.05 -5.51
C LYS A 76 3.19 -1.44 -4.26
N ALA A 77 2.64 -1.69 -3.07
CA ALA A 77 3.19 -1.21 -1.80
C ALA A 77 4.66 -1.63 -1.63
N PHE A 78 4.99 -2.90 -1.88
CA PHE A 78 6.38 -3.36 -1.84
C PHE A 78 7.27 -2.74 -2.92
N ARG A 79 6.77 -2.59 -4.14
CA ARG A 79 7.53 -1.94 -5.22
C ARG A 79 7.89 -0.50 -4.87
N THR A 80 6.96 0.24 -4.28
CA THR A 80 7.17 1.63 -3.86
C THR A 80 8.16 1.70 -2.71
N ALA A 81 8.00 0.87 -1.67
CA ALA A 81 8.96 0.81 -0.57
C ALA A 81 10.38 0.43 -1.02
N PHE A 82 10.51 -0.56 -1.91
CA PHE A 82 11.82 -0.96 -2.45
C PHE A 82 12.43 0.11 -3.34
N LYS A 83 11.62 0.79 -4.16
CA LYS A 83 12.08 1.90 -5.00
C LYS A 83 12.69 3.01 -4.14
N VAL A 84 12.02 3.40 -3.05
CA VAL A 84 12.56 4.41 -2.13
C VAL A 84 13.93 4.00 -1.60
N ILE A 85 14.08 2.76 -1.14
CA ILE A 85 15.34 2.31 -0.55
C ILE A 85 16.46 2.19 -1.60
N LEU A 86 16.14 1.69 -2.79
CA LEU A 86 17.10 1.53 -3.88
C LEU A 86 17.54 2.88 -4.49
N ASP A 87 16.66 3.88 -4.47
CA ASP A 87 16.94 5.21 -5.02
C ASP A 87 17.59 6.14 -3.97
N LEU A 88 17.62 5.76 -2.69
CA LEU A 88 18.17 6.58 -1.61
C LEU A 88 19.69 6.41 -1.48
N GLU A 89 20.45 7.39 -1.96
CA GLU A 89 21.93 7.37 -1.94
C GLU A 89 22.54 7.29 -0.54
N SER A 90 21.86 7.81 0.50
CA SER A 90 22.35 7.77 1.87
C SER A 90 22.26 6.39 2.49
N PHE A 91 21.38 5.52 2.00
CA PHE A 91 21.19 4.18 2.57
C PHE A 91 22.31 3.23 2.11
N ASN A 92 23.18 2.87 3.06
CA ASN A 92 24.28 1.92 2.84
C ASN A 92 24.11 0.61 3.61
N GLY A 93 22.92 0.38 4.16
CA GLY A 93 22.60 -0.78 4.99
C GLY A 93 22.10 -2.00 4.22
N VAL A 94 21.63 -3.00 4.96
CA VAL A 94 21.01 -4.22 4.40
C VAL A 94 19.51 -4.21 4.67
N MET A 95 18.71 -4.40 3.60
CA MET A 95 17.26 -4.58 3.71
C MET A 95 16.88 -6.06 3.75
N TYR A 96 16.03 -6.44 4.71
CA TYR A 96 15.38 -7.74 4.77
C TYR A 96 13.88 -7.59 4.51
N LEU A 97 13.34 -8.48 3.67
CA LEU A 97 11.91 -8.68 3.55
C LEU A 97 11.48 -9.82 4.48
N ARG A 98 10.63 -9.51 5.46
CA ARG A 98 9.95 -10.53 6.26
C ARG A 98 8.69 -11.00 5.53
N THR A 99 8.55 -12.31 5.38
CA THR A 99 7.34 -12.93 4.83
C THR A 99 6.12 -12.74 5.75
N PHE A 100 4.94 -13.02 5.21
CA PHE A 100 3.68 -12.95 5.94
C PHE A 100 3.74 -13.78 7.23
N ALA A 101 3.28 -13.18 8.34
CA ALA A 101 3.10 -13.84 9.62
C ALA A 101 1.65 -14.35 9.73
N PRO A 102 1.43 -15.69 9.76
CA PRO A 102 0.10 -16.29 9.87
C PRO A 102 -0.64 -15.96 11.17
#